data_AF-A0A954LPN3-F1
#
_entry.id   AF-A0A954LPN3-F1
#
_cell.length_a   1.000
_cell.length_b   1.000
_cell.length_c   1.000
_cell.angle_alpha   90.00
_cell.angle_beta   90.00
_cell.angle_gamma   90.00
#
_symmetry.space_group_name_H-M   'P 1'
#
loop_
_entity.id
_entity.type
_entity.pdbx_description
1 polymer ?
#
loop_
_entity_poly.entity_id
_entity_poly.type
_entity_poly.pdbx_seq_one_letter_code
_entity_poly.pdbx_strand_id
1 'polypeptide(L)'
;FQTNLMVLSYQQGVRKPSKSLYKTFLQSCRENGVSPNEVLYIGSRLKTDVAVAKSLGMQTALYAGDKLSLQATREEIGNSQLRPDRLLTDLNQIGELLPQ
;
A
#
# COMPACT_ATOMS: atom_id res chain seq x y z
N PHE A 1 -18.59 1.30 0.23
CA PHE A 1 -17.37 2.02 -0.16
C PHE A 1 -17.63 3.52 -0.10
N GLN A 2 -16.67 4.31 0.39
CA GLN A 2 -16.77 5.77 0.44
C GLN A 2 -16.08 6.38 -0.78
N THR A 3 -16.83 7.11 -1.61
CA THR A 3 -16.34 7.64 -2.90
C THR A 3 -15.23 8.67 -2.73
N ASN A 4 -15.26 9.46 -1.66
CA ASN A 4 -14.23 10.45 -1.33
C ASN A 4 -12.88 9.82 -0.97
N LEU A 5 -12.82 8.52 -0.66
CA LEU A 5 -11.58 7.77 -0.41
C LEU A 5 -11.11 6.96 -1.63
N MET A 6 -11.74 7.17 -2.80
CA MET A 6 -11.37 6.49 -4.03
C MET A 6 -10.55 7.42 -4.92
N VAL A 7 -9.32 7.01 -5.26
CA VAL A 7 -8.46 7.76 -6.18
C VAL A 7 -8.10 6.88 -7.37
N LEU A 8 -8.52 7.29 -8.56
CA LEU A 8 -8.28 6.55 -9.80
C LEU A 8 -7.20 7.23 -10.62
N SER A 9 -6.19 6.45 -11.03
CA SER A 9 -5.03 6.95 -11.78
C SER A 9 -5.41 7.63 -13.09
N TYR A 10 -6.42 7.14 -13.79
CA TYR A 10 -6.85 7.71 -15.08
C TYR A 10 -7.42 9.13 -14.93
N GLN A 11 -8.09 9.43 -13.81
CA GLN A 11 -8.62 10.75 -13.52
C GLN A 11 -7.51 11.74 -13.17
N GLN A 12 -6.45 11.25 -12.55
CA GLN A 12 -5.33 12.05 -12.08
C GLN A 12 -4.20 12.17 -13.13
N GLY A 13 -4.26 11.41 -14.24
CA GLY A 13 -3.22 11.42 -15.28
C GLY A 13 -1.85 10.92 -14.81
N VAL A 14 -1.79 10.13 -13.74
CA VAL A 14 -0.52 9.67 -13.12
C VAL A 14 -0.45 8.16 -13.03
N ARG A 15 0.77 7.63 -13.06
CA ARG A 15 1.05 6.21 -12.80
C ARG A 15 1.95 6.03 -11.59
N LYS A 16 1.85 4.88 -10.93
CA LYS A 16 2.87 4.44 -9.98
C LYS A 16 4.23 4.35 -10.69
N PRO A 17 5.35 4.72 -10.05
CA PRO A 17 5.54 4.95 -8.62
C PRO A 17 5.33 6.42 -8.17
N SER A 18 4.62 7.25 -8.95
CA SER A 18 4.37 8.64 -8.52
C SER A 18 3.70 8.69 -7.15
N LYS A 19 4.26 9.52 -6.25
CA LYS A 19 3.71 9.74 -4.91
C LYS A 19 2.38 10.52 -4.94
N SER A 20 2.09 11.24 -6.03
CA SER A 20 0.92 12.11 -6.11
C SER A 20 -0.39 11.37 -5.85
N LEU A 21 -0.57 10.17 -6.42
CA LEU A 21 -1.77 9.36 -6.24
C LEU A 21 -2.03 9.03 -4.76
N TYR A 22 -0.98 8.64 -4.05
CA TYR A 22 -1.02 8.32 -2.62
C TYR A 22 -1.25 9.56 -1.77
N LYS A 23 -0.64 10.69 -2.13
CA LYS A 23 -0.83 11.96 -1.43
C LYS A 23 -2.27 12.46 -1.56
N THR A 24 -2.88 12.33 -2.74
CA THR A 24 -4.31 12.65 -2.93
C THR A 24 -5.19 11.80 -2.02
N PHE A 25 -4.94 10.48 -1.99
CA PHE A 25 -5.67 9.58 -1.08
C PHE A 25 -5.50 9.97 0.39
N LEU A 26 -4.25 10.19 0.83
CA LEU A 26 -3.96 10.57 2.21
C LEU A 26 -4.52 11.94 2.59
N GLN A 27 -4.69 12.86 1.62
CA GLN A 27 -5.37 14.12 1.87
C GLN A 27 -6.84 13.88 2.20
N SER A 28 -7.53 13.04 1.42
CA SER A 28 -8.91 12.65 1.72
C SER A 28 -9.01 11.90 3.04
N CYS A 29 -8.06 11.03 3.39
CA CYS A 29 -8.02 10.40 4.72
C CYS A 29 -7.95 11.43 5.85
N ARG A 30 -7.07 12.43 5.75
CA ARG A 30 -6.93 13.49 6.76
C ARG A 30 -8.21 14.30 6.93
N GLU A 31 -8.90 14.60 5.84
CA GLU A 31 -10.20 15.28 5.87
C GLU A 31 -11.28 14.47 6.59
N ASN A 32 -11.11 13.14 6.67
CA ASN A 32 -11.97 12.23 7.42
C ASN A 32 -11.37 11.86 8.80
N GLY A 33 -10.34 12.56 9.27
CA GLY A 33 -9.72 12.32 10.58
C GLY A 33 -8.82 11.08 10.67
N VAL A 34 -8.42 10.49 9.55
CA VAL A 34 -7.54 9.30 9.50
C VAL A 34 -6.12 9.73 9.16
N SER A 35 -5.18 9.40 10.05
CA SER A 35 -3.75 9.65 9.86
C SER A 35 -3.09 8.58 8.98
N PRO A 36 -1.95 8.89 8.32
CA PRO A 36 -1.27 7.90 7.46
C PRO A 36 -0.93 6.58 8.18
N ASN A 37 -0.51 6.63 9.44
CA ASN A 37 -0.13 5.44 10.24
C ASN A 37 -1.33 4.57 10.66
N GLU A 38 -2.55 5.04 10.45
CA GLU A 38 -3.80 4.27 10.61
C GLU A 38 -4.24 3.61 9.29
N VAL A 39 -3.53 3.87 8.19
CA VAL A 39 -3.79 3.26 6.88
C VAL A 39 -2.85 2.09 6.65
N LEU A 40 -3.41 0.91 6.39
CA LEU A 40 -2.70 -0.24 5.84
C LEU A 40 -2.75 -0.22 4.30
N TYR A 41 -1.61 -0.01 3.66
CA TYR A 41 -1.46 -0.18 2.22
C TYR A 41 -1.09 -1.62 1.87
N ILE A 42 -1.91 -2.27 1.06
CA ILE A 42 -1.67 -3.63 0.57
C ILE A 42 -1.33 -3.57 -0.91
N GLY A 43 -0.18 -4.11 -1.29
CA GLY A 43 0.25 -4.14 -2.68
C GLY A 43 1.13 -5.34 -3.01
N SER A 44 1.25 -5.60 -4.31
CA SER A 44 1.98 -6.75 -4.89
C SER A 44 3.41 -6.44 -5.30
N ARG A 45 3.78 -5.16 -5.34
CA ARG A 45 5.05 -4.65 -5.85
C ARG A 45 5.83 -3.96 -4.74
N LEU A 46 7.06 -4.42 -4.47
CA LEU A 46 7.87 -3.83 -3.40
C LEU A 46 8.25 -2.38 -3.70
N LYS A 47 8.93 -2.16 -4.82
CA LYS A 47 9.55 -0.86 -5.11
C LYS A 47 8.55 0.24 -5.49
N THR A 48 7.54 -0.09 -6.30
CA THR A 48 6.64 0.93 -6.87
C THR A 48 5.40 1.22 -6.03
N ASP A 49 5.05 0.29 -5.14
CA ASP A 49 3.80 0.32 -4.42
C ASP A 49 4.07 0.40 -2.91
N VAL A 50 4.57 -0.68 -2.33
CA VAL A 50 4.83 -0.82 -0.89
C VAL A 50 5.82 0.23 -0.38
N ALA A 51 6.99 0.36 -1.02
CA ALA A 51 8.02 1.31 -0.58
C ALA A 51 7.58 2.77 -0.71
N VAL A 52 6.78 3.09 -1.74
CA VAL A 52 6.19 4.43 -1.89
C VAL A 52 5.25 4.71 -0.74
N ALA A 53 4.37 3.78 -0.41
CA ALA A 53 3.42 3.91 0.70
C ALA A 53 4.14 4.06 2.05
N LYS A 54 5.15 3.22 2.31
CA LYS A 54 5.98 3.30 3.51
C LYS A 54 6.65 4.67 3.66
N SER A 55 7.18 5.22 2.57
CA SER A 55 7.80 6.55 2.58
C SER A 55 6.84 7.71 2.90
N LEU A 56 5.54 7.45 2.89
CA LEU A 56 4.48 8.42 3.22
C LEU A 56 3.89 8.19 4.61
N GLY A 57 4.45 7.26 5.40
CA GLY A 57 4.04 6.99 6.78
C GLY A 57 2.88 6.02 6.92
N MET A 58 2.48 5.33 5.86
CA MET A 58 1.48 4.25 5.92
C MET A 58 2.08 2.98 6.52
N GLN A 59 1.23 2.18 7.16
CA GLN A 59 1.55 0.77 7.39
C GLN A 59 1.49 0.03 6.06
N THR A 60 2.31 -1.01 5.92
CA THR A 60 2.46 -1.70 4.62
C THR A 60 2.42 -3.20 4.74
N ALA A 61 1.69 -3.82 3.81
CA ALA A 61 1.68 -5.25 3.60
C ALA A 61 2.03 -5.57 2.14
N LEU A 62 2.96 -6.50 1.95
CA LEU A 62 3.19 -7.13 0.66
C LEU A 62 2.23 -8.32 0.53
N TYR A 63 1.43 -8.34 -0.53
CA TYR A 63 0.63 -9.51 -0.88
C TYR A 63 1.41 -10.44 -1.80
N ALA A 64 1.51 -11.70 -1.38
CA ALA A 64 2.25 -12.78 -2.01
C ALA A 64 1.46 -14.10 -1.96
N GLY A 65 0.18 -14.06 -2.30
CA GLY A 65 -0.69 -15.24 -2.21
C GLY A 65 -0.46 -16.30 -3.28
N ASP A 66 0.01 -15.90 -4.45
CA ASP A 66 0.45 -16.79 -5.53
C ASP A 66 1.59 -16.17 -6.37
N LYS A 67 2.16 -16.97 -7.28
CA LYS A 67 3.26 -16.57 -8.17
C LYS A 67 2.91 -15.42 -9.14
N LEU A 68 1.63 -15.22 -9.45
CA LEU A 68 1.16 -14.13 -10.32
C LEU A 68 0.90 -12.84 -9.53
N SER A 69 0.54 -12.99 -8.25
CA SER A 69 0.23 -11.91 -7.34
C SER A 69 1.47 -11.20 -6.81
N LEU A 70 2.61 -11.90 -6.65
CA LEU A 70 3.86 -11.28 -6.20
C LEU A 70 4.67 -10.79 -7.39
N GLN A 71 4.94 -9.49 -7.43
CA GLN A 71 5.81 -8.87 -8.43
C GLN A 71 6.98 -8.19 -7.73
N ALA A 72 7.97 -9.01 -7.34
CA ALA A 72 9.20 -8.55 -6.70
C ALA A 72 10.39 -9.43 -7.13
N THR A 73 11.56 -8.82 -7.32
CA THR A 73 12.80 -9.56 -7.59
C THR A 73 13.46 -10.05 -6.30
N ARG A 74 14.41 -11.00 -6.42
CA ARG A 74 15.17 -11.50 -5.27
C ARG A 74 16.00 -10.38 -4.62
N GLU A 75 16.55 -9.47 -5.42
CA GLU A 75 17.29 -8.30 -4.93
C GLU A 75 16.39 -7.35 -4.14
N GLU A 76 15.15 -7.14 -4.62
CA GLU A 76 14.18 -6.29 -3.91
C GLU A 76 13.75 -6.90 -2.58
N ILE A 77 13.53 -8.22 -2.53
CA ILE A 77 13.21 -8.94 -1.28
C ILE A 77 14.37 -8.87 -0.28
N GLY A 78 15.61 -8.96 -0.76
CA GLY A 78 16.81 -8.86 0.08
C GLY A 78 17.12 -7.44 0.57
N ASN A 79 16.46 -6.42 0.02
CA ASN A 79 16.72 -5.03 0.38
C ASN A 79 15.93 -4.62 1.63
N SER A 80 16.64 -4.41 2.74
CA SER A 80 16.05 -3.98 4.01
C SER A 80 15.26 -2.67 3.93
N GLN A 81 15.60 -1.77 2.99
CA GLN A 81 14.91 -0.49 2.79
C GLN A 81 13.54 -0.65 2.12
N LEU A 82 13.31 -1.76 1.42
CA LEU A 82 12.03 -2.06 0.76
C LEU A 82 11.13 -2.97 1.61
N ARG A 83 11.59 -3.40 2.78
CA ARG A 83 10.90 -4.39 3.60
C ARG A 83 9.52 -3.88 4.05
N PRO A 84 8.42 -4.60 3.74
CA PRO A 84 7.09 -4.26 4.23
C PRO A 84 6.99 -4.52 5.73
N ASP A 85 5.95 -3.98 6.36
CA ASP A 85 5.70 -4.23 7.78
C ASP A 85 5.06 -5.62 8.00
N ARG A 86 4.32 -6.11 7.00
CA ARG A 86 3.66 -7.43 6.99
C ARG A 86 3.81 -8.12 5.63
N LEU A 87 3.73 -9.45 5.65
CA LEU A 87 3.59 -10.29 4.46
C LEU A 87 2.23 -10.99 4.55
N LEU A 88 1.44 -10.92 3.49
CA LEU A 88 0.16 -11.59 3.39
C LEU A 88 0.23 -12.63 2.28
N THR A 89 -0.05 -13.88 2.61
CA THR A 89 -0.20 -14.98 1.63
C THR A 89 -1.66 -15.30 1.38
N ASP A 90 -2.57 -14.76 2.18
CA ASP A 90 -4.02 -14.84 1.98
C ASP A 90 -4.64 -13.51 2.42
N LEU A 91 -5.64 -13.01 1.70
CA LEU A 91 -6.35 -11.78 2.08
C LEU A 91 -7.18 -11.96 3.36
N ASN A 92 -7.56 -13.18 3.72
CA ASN A 92 -8.24 -13.47 4.97
C ASN A 92 -7.41 -13.08 6.21
N GLN A 93 -6.07 -13.06 6.09
CA GLN A 93 -5.16 -12.61 7.14
C GLN A 93 -5.35 -11.13 7.50
N ILE A 94 -6.01 -10.32 6.65
CA ILE A 94 -6.32 -8.92 6.98
C ILE A 94 -7.22 -8.84 8.22
N GLY A 95 -8.14 -9.79 8.40
CA GLY A 95 -9.02 -9.82 9.57
C GLY A 95 -8.27 -9.98 10.89
N GLU A 96 -7.09 -10.61 10.86
CA GLU A 96 -6.23 -10.81 12.04
C GLU A 96 -5.43 -9.54 12.40
N LEU A 97 -5.37 -8.55 11.50
CA LEU A 97 -4.62 -7.31 11.70
C LEU A 97 -5.45 -6.19 12.34
N LEU A 98 -6.77 -6.34 12.35
CA LEU A 98 -7.66 -5.34 12.94
C LEU A 98 -7.70 -5.51 14.46
N PRO A 99 -7.69 -4.41 15.23
CA PRO A 99 -7.94 -4.49 16.66
C PRO A 99 -9.31 -5.13 16.92
N GLN A 100 -9.37 -6.02 17.91
CA GLN A 100 -10.59 -6.68 18.39
C GLN A 100 -11.54 -5.68 19.07
#